data_AF-A0A0U0UG93-F1
#
_entry.id   AF-A0A0U0UG93-F1
#
_cell.length_a   1.000
_cell.length_b   1.000
_cell.length_c   1.000
_cell.angle_alpha   90.00
_cell.angle_beta   90.00
_cell.angle_gamma   90.00
#
_symmetry.space_group_name_H-M   'P 1'
#
loop_
_entity.id
_entity.type
_entity.pdbx_description
1 polymer ?
#
loop_
_entity_poly.entity_id
_entity_poly.type
_entity_poly.pdbx_seq_one_letter_code
_entity_poly.pdbx_strand_id
1 'polypeptide(L)'
;MTACEPGREFGFAVLLGDRPVNNWHYRLTPTADGTEVTESFRLPPSVLTTVYYRVFGGWLRQRRNIRDMTKTLQRIKDLVEAG
;
A
#
# COMPACT_ATOMS: atom_id res chain seq x y z
N MET A 1 -2.08 13.14 -4.58
CA MET A 1 -2.99 12.00 -4.82
C MET A 1 -2.72 11.49 -6.22
N THR A 2 -2.62 10.17 -6.41
CA THR A 2 -2.31 9.56 -7.72
C THR A 2 -3.52 8.93 -8.39
N ALA A 3 -4.54 8.55 -7.63
CA ALA A 3 -5.84 8.08 -8.13
C ALA A 3 -6.92 8.33 -7.06
N CYS A 4 -8.16 8.66 -7.45
CA CYS A 4 -9.28 8.87 -6.54
C CYS A 4 -10.60 8.56 -7.22
N GLU A 5 -11.06 7.33 -7.09
CA GLU A 5 -12.38 6.92 -7.53
C GLU A 5 -13.12 6.25 -6.37
N PRO A 6 -14.17 6.91 -5.84
CA PRO A 6 -14.97 6.35 -4.75
C PRO A 6 -15.46 4.94 -5.08
N GLY A 7 -15.17 3.98 -4.18
CA GLY A 7 -15.58 2.58 -4.33
C GLY A 7 -14.80 1.79 -5.39
N ARG A 8 -13.75 2.35 -6.01
CA ARG A 8 -12.94 1.68 -7.05
C ARG A 8 -11.46 1.72 -6.73
N GLU A 9 -10.88 2.89 -6.53
CA GLU A 9 -9.45 3.04 -6.28
C GLU A 9 -9.09 4.29 -5.51
N PHE A 10 -8.03 4.18 -4.72
CA PHE A 10 -7.47 5.28 -3.97
C PHE A 10 -5.95 5.15 -3.96
N GLY A 11 -5.28 6.08 -4.62
CA GLY A 11 -3.83 6.12 -4.74
C GLY A 11 -3.24 7.40 -4.17
N PHE A 12 -2.14 7.30 -3.44
CA PHE A 12 -1.39 8.46 -2.98
C PHE A 12 0.12 8.21 -3.00
N ALA A 13 0.88 9.28 -3.19
CA ALA A 13 2.33 9.26 -3.12
C ALA A 13 2.78 9.88 -1.79
N VAL A 14 3.64 9.18 -1.08
CA VAL A 14 4.43 9.74 0.02
C VAL A 14 5.61 10.47 -0.61
N LEU A 15 5.71 11.76 -0.34
CA LEU A 15 6.77 12.63 -0.82
C LEU A 15 7.82 12.85 0.28
N LEU A 16 9.09 12.89 -0.11
CA LEU A 16 10.18 13.40 0.71
C LEU A 16 10.71 14.67 0.03
N GLY A 17 10.32 15.84 0.55
CA GLY A 17 10.40 17.09 -0.21
C GLY A 17 9.49 17.02 -1.44
N ASP A 18 10.01 17.38 -2.62
CA ASP A 18 9.26 17.33 -3.88
C ASP A 18 9.38 15.98 -4.63
N ARG A 19 10.01 14.97 -4.02
CA ARG A 19 10.27 13.69 -4.67
C ARG A 19 9.36 12.59 -4.13
N PRO A 20 8.62 11.87 -4.99
CA PRO A 20 7.86 10.70 -4.57
C PRO A 20 8.81 9.56 -4.19
N VAL A 21 8.72 9.13 -2.92
CA VAL A 21 9.55 8.05 -2.37
C VAL A 21 8.79 6.74 -2.25
N ASN A 22 7.45 6.79 -2.16
CA ASN A 22 6.63 5.60 -2.13
C ASN A 22 5.21 5.88 -2.62
N ASN A 23 4.74 5.12 -3.61
CA ASN A 23 3.38 5.22 -4.11
C ASN A 23 2.55 4.09 -3.51
N TRP A 24 1.49 4.46 -2.81
CA TRP A 24 0.49 3.55 -2.26
C TRP A 24 -0.75 3.55 -3.14
N HIS A 25 -1.36 2.38 -3.28
CA HIS A 25 -2.55 2.19 -4.08
C HIS A 25 -3.46 1.15 -3.43
N TYR A 26 -4.72 1.53 -3.21
CA TYR A 26 -5.80 0.65 -2.79
C TYR A 26 -6.74 0.46 -3.97
N ARG A 27 -7.02 -0.79 -4.32
CA ARG A 27 -8.01 -1.14 -5.34
C ARG A 27 -9.13 -1.93 -4.69
N LEU A 28 -10.36 -1.47 -4.90
CA LEU A 28 -11.58 -2.10 -4.42
C LEU A 28 -12.27 -2.73 -5.63
N THR A 29 -12.26 -4.06 -5.68
CA THR A 29 -12.91 -4.83 -6.73
C THR A 29 -14.21 -5.39 -6.18
N PRO A 30 -15.39 -4.94 -6.64
CA PRO A 30 -16.67 -5.53 -6.25
C PRO A 30 -16.72 -7.01 -6.67
N THR A 31 -17.17 -7.88 -5.77
CA THR A 31 -17.40 -9.30 -6.02
C THR A 31 -18.87 -9.64 -5.79
N ALA A 32 -19.31 -10.86 -6.15
CA ALA A 32 -20.70 -11.27 -5.98
C ALA A 32 -21.18 -11.19 -4.52
N ASP A 33 -20.28 -11.47 -3.57
CA ASP A 33 -20.59 -11.58 -2.14
C ASP A 33 -19.91 -10.48 -1.31
N GLY A 34 -19.34 -9.44 -1.93
CA GLY A 34 -18.67 -8.37 -1.19
C GLY A 34 -17.72 -7.50 -2.02
N THR A 35 -16.57 -7.17 -1.45
CA THR A 35 -15.53 -6.36 -2.12
C THR A 35 -14.15 -6.87 -1.75
N GLU A 36 -13.35 -7.19 -2.76
CA GLU A 36 -11.94 -7.52 -2.58
C GLU A 36 -11.12 -6.22 -2.54
N VAL A 37 -10.40 -6.00 -1.45
CA VAL A 37 -9.52 -4.84 -1.31
C VAL A 37 -8.06 -5.29 -1.49
N THR A 38 -7.42 -4.83 -2.56
CA THR A 38 -5.99 -5.04 -2.81
C THR A 38 -5.21 -3.79 -2.45
N GLU A 39 -4.27 -3.91 -1.52
CA GLU A 39 -3.31 -2.85 -1.21
C GLU A 39 -1.96 -3.12 -1.88
N SER A 40 -1.40 -2.13 -2.56
CA SER A 40 -0.14 -2.21 -3.29
C SER A 40 0.74 -1.01 -2.97
N PHE A 41 2.05 -1.25 -2.88
CA PHE A 41 3.05 -0.19 -2.75
C PHE A 41 4.12 -0.32 -3.83
N ARG A 42 4.58 0.82 -4.36
CA ARG A 42 5.65 0.89 -5.35
C ARG A 42 6.64 1.97 -4.92
N LEU A 43 7.87 1.56 -4.66
CA LEU A 43 8.97 2.50 -4.50
C LEU A 43 9.62 2.73 -5.87
N PRO A 44 9.65 3.97 -6.38
CA PRO A 44 10.36 4.25 -7.62
C PRO A 44 11.86 3.94 -7.46
N PRO A 45 12.48 3.25 -8.45
CA PRO A 45 13.90 2.98 -8.42
C PRO A 45 14.67 4.30 -8.52
N SER A 46 15.35 4.67 -7.45
CA SER A 46 16.26 5.81 -7.42
C SER A 46 17.56 5.38 -6.76
N VAL A 47 18.67 6.06 -7.05
CA VAL A 47 19.98 5.73 -6.44
C VAL A 47 19.88 5.77 -4.91
N LEU A 48 19.13 6.74 -4.36
CA LEU A 48 18.85 6.83 -2.92
C LEU A 48 18.01 5.66 -2.42
N THR A 49 16.95 5.28 -3.12
CA THR A 49 16.09 4.14 -2.74
C THR A 49 16.89 2.83 -2.78
N THR A 50 17.72 2.64 -3.79
CA THR A 50 18.57 1.46 -3.96
C THR A 50 19.64 1.37 -2.89
N VAL A 51 20.35 2.47 -2.60
CA VAL A 51 21.34 2.53 -1.52
C VAL A 51 20.66 2.31 -0.16
N TYR A 52 19.53 2.95 0.10
CA TYR A 52 18.75 2.71 1.32
C TYR A 52 18.32 1.25 1.45
N TYR A 53 17.80 0.64 0.39
CA TYR A 53 17.40 -0.77 0.40
C TYR A 53 18.57 -1.72 0.67
N ARG A 54 19.73 -1.44 0.07
CA ARG A 54 20.94 -2.26 0.22
C ARG A 54 21.62 -2.09 1.57
N VAL A 55 21.69 -0.85 2.09
CA VAL A 55 22.43 -0.51 3.32
C VAL A 55 21.58 -0.73 4.57
N PHE A 56 20.29 -0.39 4.54
CA PHE A 56 19.41 -0.45 5.72
C PHE A 56 18.46 -1.65 5.72
N GLY A 57 18.69 -2.64 4.85
CA GLY A 57 17.87 -3.85 4.81
C GLY A 57 16.42 -3.56 4.44
N GLY A 58 16.20 -2.74 3.39
CA GLY A 58 14.86 -2.37 2.93
C GLY A 58 13.95 -3.57 2.61
N TRP A 59 14.53 -4.75 2.37
CA TRP A 59 13.80 -6.01 2.21
C TRP A 59 13.16 -6.54 3.51
N LEU A 60 13.78 -6.33 4.67
CA LEU A 60 13.16 -6.62 5.97
C LEU A 60 11.97 -5.69 6.20
N ARG A 61 12.11 -4.42 5.78
CA ARG A 61 11.03 -3.43 5.83
C ARG A 61 9.89 -3.80 4.88
N GLN A 62 10.21 -4.31 3.69
CA GLN A 62 9.24 -4.82 2.73
C GLN A 62 8.41 -5.98 3.30
N ARG A 63 9.07 -6.98 3.91
CA ARG A 63 8.38 -8.10 4.55
C ARG A 63 7.50 -7.67 5.72
N ARG A 64 8.00 -6.76 6.55
CA ARG A 64 7.22 -6.21 7.67
C ARG A 64 6.02 -5.43 7.16
N ASN A 65 6.20 -4.58 6.15
CA ASN A 65 5.11 -3.83 5.53
C ASN A 65 4.03 -4.76 4.99
N ILE A 66 4.38 -5.78 4.20
CA ILE A 66 3.40 -6.73 3.67
C ILE A 66 2.61 -7.38 4.81
N ARG A 67 3.29 -7.87 5.85
CA ARG A 67 2.62 -8.51 6.99
C ARG A 67 1.70 -7.55 7.75
N ASP A 68 2.15 -6.32 7.98
CA ASP A 68 1.41 -5.33 8.76
C ASP A 68 0.23 -4.77 7.93
N MET A 69 0.37 -4.64 6.61
CA MET A 69 -0.72 -4.35 5.66
C MET A 69 -1.77 -5.46 5.70
N THR A 70 -1.38 -6.73 5.55
CA THR A 70 -2.31 -7.87 5.63
C THR A 70 -3.08 -7.88 6.95
N LYS A 71 -2.40 -7.63 8.07
CA LYS A 71 -3.05 -7.52 9.38
C LYS A 71 -4.06 -6.36 9.45
N THR A 72 -3.73 -5.23 8.83
CA THR A 72 -4.62 -4.07 8.79
C THR A 72 -5.87 -4.38 7.98
N LEU A 73 -5.72 -4.96 6.79
CA LEU A 73 -6.84 -5.38 5.95
C LEU A 73 -7.71 -6.43 6.65
N GLN A 74 -7.10 -7.41 7.32
CA GLN A 74 -7.86 -8.42 8.06
C GLN A 74 -8.67 -7.80 9.20
N ARG A 75 -8.10 -6.87 9.97
CA ARG A 75 -8.83 -6.17 11.03
C ARG A 75 -9.98 -5.33 10.49
N ILE A 76 -9.78 -4.66 9.35
CA ILE A 76 -10.85 -3.90 8.69
C ILE A 76 -11.97 -4.86 8.28
N LYS A 77 -11.62 -6.00 7.67
CA LYS A 77 -12.57 -7.04 7.30
C LYS A 77 -13.37 -7.54 8.51
N ASP A 78 -12.69 -7.95 9.58
CA ASP A 78 -13.33 -8.48 10.79
C ASP A 78 -14.31 -7.45 11.40
N LEU A 79 -13.94 -6.16 11.39
CA LEU A 79 -14.77 -5.09 11.93
C LEU A 79 -16.01 -4.80 11.07
N VAL A 80 -15.89 -4.92 9.74
CA VAL A 80 -17.01 -4.76 8.80
C VAL A 80 -17.95 -5.96 8.81
N GLU A 81 -17.43 -7.19 8.92
CA GLU A 81 -18.24 -8.41 8.94
C GLU A 81 -18.93 -8.67 10.29
N ALA A 82 -18.49 -8.02 11.36
CA ALA A 82 -19.10 -8.12 12.69
C ALA A 82 -20.30 -7.16 12.89
N GLY A 83 -20.57 -6.28 11.93
CA GLY A 83 -21.73 -5.35 11.91
C GLY A 83 -22.83 -5.83 10.97
#